data_AF-A0A4R1KGY3-F1
#
_entry.id   AF-A0A4R1KGY3-F1
#
_cell.length_a   1.000
_cell.length_b   1.000
_cell.length_c   1.000
_cell.angle_alpha   90.00
_cell.angle_beta   90.00
_cell.angle_gamma   90.00
#
_symmetry.space_group_name_H-M   'P 1'
#
loop_
_entity.id
_entity.type
_entity.pdbx_description
1 polymer ?
#
loop_
_entity_poly.entity_id
_entity_poly.type
_entity_poly.pdbx_seq_one_letter_code
_entity_poly.pdbx_strand_id
1 'polypeptide(L)'
;MQWFNQIPGVENLTTGQEFFDFFHVSYEIERLNGRQLHILKDFNQRIANVAHVQADAAFATAGELLSQAYQAQTQEQIASHSPLAVYQRLRPSRVSFSSLVEDDDE
;
A
#
# COMPACT_ATOMS: atom_id res chain seq x y z
N MET A 1 14.93 -4.57 11.43
CA MET A 1 13.56 -4.03 11.46
C MET A 1 13.49 -2.66 12.14
N GLN A 2 14.42 -1.73 11.86
CA GLN A 2 14.49 -0.46 12.59
C GLN A 2 13.68 0.66 11.95
N TRP A 3 13.43 0.62 10.63
CA TRP A 3 12.77 1.71 9.91
C TRP A 3 11.26 1.80 10.19
N PHE A 4 10.58 0.67 10.39
CA PHE A 4 9.14 0.65 10.67
C PHE A 4 8.82 1.28 12.03
N ASN A 5 9.65 1.02 13.05
CA ASN A 5 9.52 1.63 14.38
C ASN A 5 9.84 3.13 14.41
N GLN A 6 10.30 3.72 13.30
CA GLN A 6 10.48 5.17 13.18
C GLN A 6 9.18 5.88 12.79
N ILE A 7 8.12 5.14 12.42
CA ILE A 7 6.83 5.72 12.07
C ILE A 7 6.14 6.19 13.36
N PRO A 8 5.88 7.49 13.53
CA PRO A 8 5.29 8.01 14.76
C PRO A 8 3.87 7.46 14.94
N GLY A 9 3.59 6.85 16.09
CA GLY A 9 2.27 6.33 16.44
C GLY A 9 2.03 4.86 16.07
N VAL A 10 2.90 4.23 15.27
CA VAL A 10 2.73 2.84 14.82
C VAL A 10 2.76 1.82 15.97
N GLU A 11 3.49 2.14 17.03
CA GLU A 11 3.61 1.31 18.25
C GLU A 11 2.32 1.25 19.08
N ASN A 12 1.39 2.19 18.86
CA ASN A 12 0.10 2.22 19.56
C ASN A 12 -0.95 1.35 18.86
N LEU A 13 -0.66 0.84 17.68
CA LEU A 13 -1.59 0.04 16.89
C LEU A 13 -1.53 -1.42 17.35
N THR A 14 -2.63 -1.92 17.90
CA THR A 14 -2.69 -3.29 18.45
C THR A 14 -3.54 -4.23 17.62
N THR A 15 -4.47 -3.69 16.82
CA THR A 15 -5.40 -4.47 16.01
C THR A 15 -5.19 -4.26 14.52
N GLY A 16 -5.58 -5.26 13.73
CA GLY A 16 -5.46 -5.19 12.28
C GLY A 16 -6.22 -4.00 11.70
N GLN A 17 -7.43 -3.74 12.20
CA GLN A 17 -8.26 -2.61 11.78
C GLN A 17 -7.57 -1.27 12.02
N GLU A 18 -6.90 -1.09 13.16
CA GLU A 18 -6.13 0.13 13.46
C GLU A 18 -4.99 0.35 12.47
N PHE A 19 -4.32 -0.70 12.00
CA PHE A 19 -3.31 -0.56 10.94
C PHE A 19 -3.94 -0.05 9.63
N PHE A 20 -5.09 -0.59 9.22
CA PHE A 20 -5.75 -0.13 8.00
C PHE A 20 -6.25 1.31 8.10
N ASP A 21 -6.84 1.68 9.24
CA ASP A 21 -7.31 3.04 9.51
C ASP A 21 -6.14 4.03 9.53
N PHE A 22 -5.07 3.70 10.25
CA PHE A 22 -3.87 4.54 10.38
C PHE A 22 -3.17 4.80 9.05
N PHE A 23 -3.08 3.80 8.17
CA PHE A 23 -2.49 3.96 6.84
C PHE A 23 -3.51 4.41 5.77
N HIS A 24 -4.75 4.72 6.16
CA HIS A 24 -5.84 5.10 5.25
C HIS A 24 -6.04 4.11 4.10
N VAL A 25 -5.85 2.81 4.36
CA VAL A 25 -6.01 1.74 3.36
C VAL A 25 -7.44 1.24 3.40
N SER A 26 -8.16 1.31 2.27
CA SER A 26 -9.52 0.78 2.16
C SER A 26 -9.56 -0.73 2.39
N TYR A 27 -10.42 -1.19 3.30
CA TYR A 27 -10.59 -2.60 3.63
C TYR A 27 -12.07 -2.96 3.83
N GLU A 28 -12.41 -4.23 3.58
CA GLU A 28 -13.74 -4.77 3.91
C GLU A 28 -13.65 -5.55 5.23
N ILE A 29 -14.43 -5.13 6.23
CA ILE A 29 -14.42 -5.71 7.58
C ILE A 29 -14.71 -7.23 7.54
N GLU A 30 -15.63 -7.66 6.68
CA GLU A 30 -16.01 -9.07 6.51
C GLU A 30 -14.84 -9.93 6.01
N ARG A 31 -14.02 -9.40 5.10
CA ARG A 31 -12.83 -10.09 4.58
C ARG A 31 -11.67 -10.04 5.57
N LEU A 32 -11.54 -8.92 6.29
CA LEU A 32 -10.49 -8.73 7.27
C LEU A 32 -10.66 -9.68 8.45
N ASN A 33 -11.83 -9.76 9.07
CA ASN A 33 -12.04 -10.58 10.28
C ASN A 33 -11.69 -12.07 10.08
N GLY A 34 -11.96 -12.63 8.90
CA GLY A 34 -11.64 -14.03 8.61
C GLY A 34 -10.16 -14.30 8.31
N ARG A 35 -9.36 -13.28 8.01
CA ARG A 35 -7.97 -13.42 7.51
C ARG A 35 -6.97 -12.48 8.18
N GLN A 36 -7.39 -11.75 9.20
CA GLN A 36 -6.60 -10.71 9.86
C GLN A 36 -5.22 -11.21 10.28
N LEU A 37 -5.16 -12.40 10.89
CA LEU A 37 -3.90 -13.02 11.30
C LEU A 37 -2.96 -13.35 10.13
N HIS A 38 -3.52 -13.83 9.02
CA HIS A 38 -2.74 -14.14 7.81
C HIS A 38 -2.21 -12.87 7.14
N ILE A 39 -3.07 -11.85 7.01
CA ILE A 39 -2.71 -10.55 6.45
C ILE A 39 -1.61 -9.88 7.28
N LEU A 40 -1.77 -9.85 8.61
CA LEU A 40 -0.77 -9.27 9.51
C LEU A 40 0.55 -10.05 9.49
N LYS A 41 0.49 -11.38 9.40
CA LYS A 41 1.70 -12.20 9.29
C LYS A 41 2.47 -11.90 7.99
N ASP A 42 1.77 -11.86 6.85
CA ASP A 42 2.37 -11.56 5.54
C ASP A 42 2.95 -10.14 5.52
N PHE A 43 2.22 -9.18 6.08
CA PHE A 43 2.68 -7.80 6.26
C PHE A 43 3.97 -7.72 7.09
N ASN A 44 4.03 -8.39 8.25
CA ASN A 44 5.23 -8.42 9.09
C ASN A 44 6.42 -9.07 8.35
N GLN A 45 6.19 -10.14 7.59
CA GLN A 45 7.23 -10.76 6.77
C GLN A 45 7.74 -9.83 5.67
N ARG A 46 6.86 -9.05 5.04
CA ARG A 46 7.26 -8.05 4.04
C ARG A 46 8.10 -6.95 4.65
N ILE A 47 7.69 -6.40 5.79
CA ILE A 47 8.49 -5.42 6.54
C ILE A 47 9.86 -5.99 6.90
N ALA A 48 9.92 -7.26 7.33
CA ALA A 48 11.15 -7.96 7.66
C ALA A 48 12.15 -8.00 6.48
N ASN A 49 11.62 -8.22 5.28
CA ASN A 49 12.41 -8.38 4.06
C ASN A 49 12.91 -7.05 3.49
N VAL A 50 12.29 -5.92 3.86
CA VAL A 50 12.76 -4.59 3.45
C VAL A 50 13.84 -4.13 4.42
N ALA A 51 15.09 -4.17 3.98
CA ALA A 51 16.25 -3.87 4.81
C ALA A 51 16.36 -2.37 5.17
N HIS A 52 16.02 -1.48 4.23
CA HIS A 52 16.15 -0.04 4.41
C HIS A 52 15.06 0.73 3.68
N VAL A 53 14.43 1.67 4.37
CA VAL A 53 13.48 2.64 3.83
C VAL A 53 13.84 3.99 4.43
N GLN A 54 13.79 5.04 3.61
CA GLN A 54 13.96 6.41 4.10
C GLN A 54 12.81 6.78 5.04
N ALA A 55 13.09 7.49 6.13
CA ALA A 55 12.07 7.86 7.12
C ALA A 55 10.88 8.62 6.50
N ASP A 56 11.14 9.50 5.53
CA ASP A 56 10.12 10.26 4.78
C ASP A 56 9.19 9.34 3.96
N ALA A 57 9.73 8.23 3.44
CA ALA A 57 8.99 7.26 2.65
C ALA A 57 8.47 6.06 3.47
N ALA A 58 8.84 5.96 4.75
CA ALA A 58 8.52 4.81 5.61
C ALA A 58 7.01 4.62 5.77
N PHE A 59 6.28 5.72 5.98
CA PHE A 59 4.83 5.68 6.10
C PHE A 59 4.15 5.21 4.81
N ALA A 60 4.50 5.81 3.67
CA ALA A 60 3.95 5.44 2.37
C ALA A 60 4.30 3.97 2.01
N THR A 61 5.53 3.55 2.27
CA THR A 61 5.99 2.18 2.00
C THR A 61 5.25 1.17 2.86
N ALA A 62 5.05 1.46 4.15
CA ALA A 62 4.27 0.60 5.03
C ALA A 62 2.81 0.45 4.57
N GLY A 63 2.16 1.55 4.17
CA GLY A 63 0.82 1.51 3.59
C GLY A 63 0.74 0.66 2.32
N GLU A 64 1.72 0.78 1.42
CA GLU A 64 1.78 -0.05 0.21
C GLU A 64 1.96 -1.54 0.54
N LEU A 65 2.85 -1.88 1.47
CA LEU A 65 3.07 -3.28 1.86
C LEU A 65 1.83 -3.88 2.54
N LEU A 66 1.09 -3.10 3.34
CA LEU A 66 -0.16 -3.52 3.96
C LEU A 66 -1.24 -3.77 2.92
N SER A 67 -1.40 -2.85 1.96
CA SER A 67 -2.34 -3.00 0.84
C SER A 67 -2.01 -4.23 -0.02
N GLN A 68 -0.73 -4.47 -0.31
CA GLN A 68 -0.29 -5.66 -1.04
C GLN A 68 -0.57 -6.96 -0.28
N ALA A 69 -0.31 -6.99 1.03
CA ALA A 69 -0.61 -8.16 1.86
C ALA A 69 -2.12 -8.45 1.89
N TYR A 70 -2.95 -7.40 2.02
CA TYR A 70 -4.41 -7.52 1.97
C TYR A 70 -4.90 -8.02 0.60
N GLN A 71 -4.37 -7.45 -0.49
CA GLN A 71 -4.71 -7.88 -1.85
C GLN A 71 -4.28 -9.31 -2.11
N ALA A 72 -3.07 -9.73 -1.72
CA ALA A 72 -2.60 -11.10 -1.91
C ALA A 72 -3.54 -12.11 -1.24
N GLN A 73 -3.91 -11.86 0.02
CA GLN A 73 -4.82 -12.72 0.77
C GLN A 73 -6.26 -12.68 0.25
N THR A 74 -6.68 -11.58 -0.38
CA THR A 74 -8.00 -11.47 -1.00
C THR A 74 -8.03 -12.07 -2.41
N GLN A 75 -6.92 -11.98 -3.14
CA GLN A 75 -6.77 -12.39 -4.52
C GLN A 75 -6.42 -13.87 -4.69
N GLU A 76 -5.90 -14.55 -3.67
CA GLU A 76 -5.80 -16.03 -3.70
C GLU A 76 -7.17 -16.71 -3.94
N GLN A 77 -8.29 -16.03 -3.70
CA GLN A 77 -9.64 -16.49 -4.09
C GLN A 77 -10.02 -16.15 -5.54
N ILE A 78 -9.38 -15.14 -6.12
CA ILE A 78 -9.64 -14.61 -7.46
C ILE A 78 -8.57 -15.08 -8.47
N ALA A 79 -7.57 -15.86 -8.08
CA ALA A 79 -6.67 -16.52 -9.04
C ALA A 79 -7.38 -17.62 -9.86
N SER A 80 -8.62 -17.95 -9.50
CA SER A 80 -9.55 -18.63 -10.40
C SER A 80 -10.18 -17.68 -11.45
N HIS A 81 -10.14 -16.35 -11.27
CA HIS A 81 -10.75 -15.31 -12.13
C HIS A 81 -10.02 -13.93 -12.08
N SER A 82 -8.79 -13.81 -12.60
CA SER A 82 -7.96 -12.56 -12.64
C SER A 82 -8.65 -11.26 -13.09
N PRO A 83 -8.39 -10.11 -12.42
CA PRO A 83 -8.09 -8.86 -13.16
C PRO A 83 -7.16 -7.80 -12.49
N LEU A 84 -6.41 -8.06 -11.41
CA LEU A 84 -5.69 -7.01 -10.63
C LEU A 84 -4.42 -6.38 -11.28
N ALA A 85 -4.29 -6.38 -12.60
CA ALA A 85 -3.35 -5.50 -13.32
C ALA A 85 -3.75 -4.00 -13.26
N VAL A 86 -4.85 -3.66 -12.59
CA VAL A 86 -5.48 -2.33 -12.64
C VAL A 86 -4.86 -1.32 -11.65
N TYR A 87 -4.26 -1.76 -10.53
CA TYR A 87 -3.77 -0.82 -9.51
C TYR A 87 -2.35 -0.25 -9.76
N GLN A 88 -1.65 -0.67 -10.80
CA GLN A 88 -0.30 -0.19 -11.09
C GLN A 88 -0.26 1.19 -11.79
N ARG A 89 -1.39 1.90 -11.89
CA ARG A 89 -1.53 3.14 -12.69
C ARG A 89 -1.63 4.45 -11.90
N LEU A 90 -1.36 4.45 -10.60
CA LEU A 90 -1.32 5.68 -9.80
C LEU A 90 0.10 5.93 -9.25
N ARG A 91 1.09 5.91 -10.14
CA ARG A 91 2.27 6.77 -9.94
C ARG A 91 1.92 8.15 -10.50
N PRO A 92 2.11 9.25 -9.75
CA PRO A 92 1.90 10.58 -10.30
C PRO A 92 3.00 10.85 -11.32
N SER A 93 2.70 10.63 -12.59
CA SER A 93 3.42 11.29 -13.67
C SER A 93 3.32 12.79 -13.43
N ARG A 94 4.45 13.43 -13.12
CA ARG A 94 4.61 14.87 -13.32
C ARG A 94 4.42 15.13 -14.82
N VAL A 95 3.19 15.43 -15.22
CA VAL A 95 2.95 16.14 -16.47
C VAL A 95 3.22 17.61 -16.19
N SER A 96 4.39 18.08 -16.61
CA SER A 96 4.61 19.52 -16.79
C SER A 96 3.67 19.98 -17.91
N PHE A 97 2.59 20.64 -17.52
CA PHE A 97 1.61 21.23 -18.41
C PHE A 97 1.98 22.71 -18.63
N SER A 98 2.87 22.99 -19.58
CA SER A 98 3.09 24.26 -20.28
C SER A 98 4.30 24.04 -21.20
N SER A 99 4.24 24.15 -22.53
CA SER A 99 3.46 25.08 -23.33
C SER A 99 3.06 24.43 -24.63
N LEU A 100 1.77 24.50 -24.95
CA LEU A 100 1.19 24.24 -26.25
C LEU A 100 1.00 25.60 -26.91
N VAL A 101 1.74 25.88 -27.98
CA VAL A 101 1.19 26.23 -29.30
C VAL A 101 2.35 26.50 -30.26
N GLU A 102 2.53 25.60 -31.22
CA GLU A 102 3.19 25.87 -32.48
C GLU A 102 2.09 26.29 -33.46
N ASP A 103 2.46 27.22 -34.34
CA ASP A 103 1.86 27.56 -35.64
C ASP A 103 0.66 28.52 -35.68
N ASP A 104 0.93 29.76 -36.13
CA ASP A 104 0.07 30.47 -37.09
C ASP A 104 0.98 31.22 -38.07
N ASP A 105 1.01 30.70 -39.30
CA ASP A 105 1.71 31.16 -40.50
C ASP A 105 0.84 32.24 -41.17
N GLU A 106 1.35 33.47 -41.35
CA GLU A 106 0.88 34.40 -42.40
C GLU A 106 2.00 35.31 -42.90
#